data_AF-A0A2N2BEP2-F1
#
_entry.id   AF-A0A2N2BEP2-F1
#
_cell.length_a   1.000
_cell.length_b   1.000
_cell.length_c   1.000
_cell.angle_alpha   90.00
_cell.angle_beta   90.00
_cell.angle_gamma   90.00
#
_symmetry.space_group_name_H-M   'P 1'
#
loop_
_entity.id
_entity.type
_entity.pdbx_description
1 polymer ?
#
loop_
_entity_poly.entity_id
_entity_poly.type
_entity_poly.pdbx_seq_one_letter_code
_entity_poly.pdbx_strand_id
1 'polypeptide(L)' 'MADKLNVLYVSPEIVPYAATGGLADVAEALPYALMAQNVETTRVMPKFKGIS' A
#
# COMPACT_ATOMS: atom_id res chain seq x y z
N MET A 1 -18.61 -19.42 5.10
CA MET A 1 -18.14 -18.14 4.53
C MET A 1 -16.85 -18.45 3.78
N ALA A 2 -16.63 -17.92 2.58
CA ALA A 2 -15.28 -17.92 2.02
C ALA A 2 -14.43 -16.94 2.85
N ASP A 3 -13.24 -17.35 3.26
CA ASP A 3 -12.34 -16.50 4.04
C ASP A 3 -11.98 -15.24 3.23
N LYS A 4 -11.99 -14.09 3.89
CA LYS A 4 -11.61 -12.82 3.29
C LYS A 4 -10.13 -12.88 2.89
N LEU A 5 -9.80 -12.63 1.62
CA LEU A 5 -8.42 -12.64 1.15
C LEU A 5 -7.62 -11.53 1.86
N ASN A 6 -6.45 -11.86 2.41
CA ASN A 6 -5.56 -10.91 3.07
C ASN A 6 -4.26 -10.75 2.27
N VAL A 7 -3.93 -9.50 1.91
CA VAL A 7 -2.81 -9.15 1.04
C VAL A 7 -1.86 -8.19 1.76
N LEU A 8 -0.57 -8.56 1.78
CA LEU A 8 0.51 -7.67 2.15
C LEU A 8 1.08 -7.00 0.89
N TYR A 9 0.84 -5.70 0.75
CA TYR A 9 1.35 -4.88 -0.35
C TYR A 9 2.66 -4.21 0.04
N VAL A 10 3.76 -4.59 -0.62
CA VAL A 10 5.11 -4.09 -0.31
C VAL A 10 5.61 -3.21 -1.47
N SER A 11 6.01 -1.98 -1.17
CA SER A 11 6.54 -1.03 -2.16
C SER A 11 7.62 -0.13 -1.54
N PRO A 12 8.66 0.26 -2.30
CA PRO A 12 9.60 1.30 -1.88
C PRO A 12 8.98 2.71 -1.93
N GLU A 13 7.84 2.91 -2.61
CA GLU A 13 7.20 4.21 -2.77
C GLU A 13 5.72 4.12 -2.37
N ILE A 14 5.33 4.94 -1.39
CA ILE A 14 3.94 5.04 -0.89
C ILE A 14 3.70 6.49 -0.44
N VAL A 15 2.63 7.10 -0.96
CA VAL A 15 2.16 8.43 -0.56
C VAL A 15 1.56 8.40 0.86
N PRO A 16 1.81 9.39 1.73
CA PRO A 16 2.59 10.62 1.52
C PRO A 16 4.07 10.52 1.98
N TYR A 17 4.59 9.31 2.20
CA TYR A 17 5.88 9.13 2.89
C TYR A 17 7.10 9.16 1.95
N ALA A 18 7.03 8.46 0.81
CA ALA A 18 8.08 8.46 -0.22
C ALA A 18 7.47 8.34 -1.61
N ALA A 19 7.87 9.22 -2.51
CA ALA A 19 7.43 9.22 -3.91
C ALA A 19 8.52 9.85 -4.78
N THR A 20 8.82 9.18 -5.90
CA THR A 20 9.73 9.63 -6.96
C THR A 20 9.05 9.61 -8.32
N GLY A 21 8.02 8.78 -8.50
CA GLY A 21 7.20 8.74 -9.70
C GLY A 21 5.92 7.91 -9.53
N GLY A 22 5.40 7.39 -10.65
CA GLY A 22 4.06 6.77 -10.72
C GLY A 22 3.86 5.50 -9.89
N LEU A 23 4.92 4.91 -9.33
CA LEU A 23 4.78 3.78 -8.42
C LEU A 23 4.03 4.18 -7.14
N ALA A 24 4.27 5.40 -6.65
CA ALA A 24 3.60 5.91 -5.46
C ALA A 24 2.08 6.05 -5.67
N ASP A 25 1.66 6.48 -6.87
CA ASP A 25 0.25 6.63 -7.25
C ASP A 25 -0.45 5.26 -7.29
N VAL A 26 0.24 4.22 -7.80
CA VAL A 26 -0.28 2.84 -7.81
C VAL A 26 -0.35 2.27 -6.40
N ALA A 27 0.67 2.51 -5.57
CA ALA A 27 0.72 2.07 -4.18
C ALA A 27 -0.33 2.77 -3.29
N GLU A 28 -0.86 3.89 -3.76
CA GLU A 28 -2.05 4.51 -3.21
C GLU A 28 -3.33 3.86 -3.76
N ALA A 29 -3.54 3.86 -5.08
CA ALA A 29 -4.81 3.52 -5.70
C ALA A 29 -5.19 2.02 -5.62
N LEU A 30 -4.23 1.10 -5.84
CA LEU A 30 -4.54 -0.33 -5.94
C LEU A 30 -5.05 -0.93 -4.61
N PRO A 31 -4.42 -0.67 -3.44
CA PRO A 31 -4.95 -1.15 -2.16
C PRO A 31 -6.38 -0.68 -1.88
N TYR A 32 -6.73 0.57 -2.24
CA TYR A 32 -8.12 1.05 -2.13
C TYR A 32 -9.08 0.30 -3.05
N ALA A 33 -8.69 0.04 -4.30
CA ALA A 33 -9.49 -0.74 -5.24
C ALA A 33 -9.71 -2.18 -4.75
N LEU A 34 -8.71 -2.82 -4.15
CA LEU A 34 -8.81 -4.15 -3.56
C LEU A 34 -9.75 -4.17 -2.35
N MET A 35 -9.70 -3.16 -1.48
CA MET A 35 -10.63 -3.04 -0.36
C MET A 35 -12.09 -2.94 -0.81
N ALA A 36 -12.36 -2.24 -1.91
CA ALA A 36 -13.70 -2.20 -2.52
C ALA A 36 -14.19 -3.56 -3.04
N GLN A 37 -13.28 -4.51 -3.27
CA GLN A 37 -13.56 -5.88 -3.69
C GLN A 37 -13.55 -6.88 -2.52
N ASN A 38 -13.73 -6.41 -1.27
CA ASN A 38 -13.70 -7.22 -0.06
C ASN A 38 -12.35 -7.94 0.18
N VAL A 39 -11.24 -7.39 -0.29
CA VAL A 39 -9.89 -7.85 0.02
C VAL A 39 -9.31 -7.01 1.15
N GLU A 40 -8.72 -7.64 2.15
CA GLU A 40 -7.97 -6.93 3.18
C GLU A 40 -6.56 -6.61 2.71
N THR A 41 -6.12 -5.37 2.90
CA THR A 41 -4.80 -4.94 2.45
C THR A 41 -4.02 -4.25 3.56
N THR A 42 -2.77 -4.67 3.75
CA THR A 42 -1.79 -3.97 4.58
C THR A 42 -0.66 -3.46 3.70
N ARG A 43 -0.30 -2.18 3.85
CA ARG A 43 0.80 -1.56 3.09
C ARG A 43 2.07 -1.50 3.92
N VAL A 44 3.20 -1.90 3.33
CA VAL A 44 4.53 -1.86 3.96
C VAL A 44 5.54 -1.17 3.04
N MET A 45 6.36 -0.31 3.63
CA MET A 45 7.48 0.36 2.96
C MET A 45 8.66 0.53 3.93
N PRO A 46 9.88 0.76 3.42
CA PRO A 46 11.00 1.19 4.25
C PRO A 46 10.72 2.56 4.91
N LYS A 47 11.19 2.73 6.14
CA LYS A 47 11.16 4.03 6.83
C LYS A 47 12.37 4.86 6.43
N PHE A 48 12.27 5.60 5.34
CA PHE A 48 13.39 6.41 4.83
C PHE A 48 13.73 7.63 5.70
N LYS A 49 12.73 8.28 6.29
CA LYS A 49 12.93 9.44 7.17
C LYS A 49 13.07 9.00 8.63
N GLY A 50 14.14 9.47 9.29
CA GLY A 50 14.32 9.33 10.74
C GLY A 50 13.31 10.17 11.53
N ILE A 51 13.20 9.90 12.83
CA ILE A 51 12.53 10.82 13.77
C ILE A 51 13.63 11.75 14.29
N SER A 52 13.49 13.05 14.03
CA SER A 52 14.35 14.11 14.58
C SER A 52 13.68 14.78 15.76
#